data_AF-A0A8T5N3M5-F1
#
_entry.id   AF-A0A8T5N3M5-F1
#
_cell.length_a   1.000
_cell.length_b   1.000
_cell.length_c   1.000
_cell.angle_alpha   90.00
_cell.angle_beta   90.00
_cell.angle_gamma   90.00
#
_symmetry.space_group_name_H-M   'P 1'
#
loop_
_entity.id
_entity.type
_entity.pdbx_description
1 polymer ?
#
loop_
_entity_poly.entity_id
_entity_poly.type
_entity_poly.pdbx_seq_one_letter_code
_entity_poly.pdbx_strand_id
1 'polypeptide(L)'
;MTEKFHEELALLKKEVEKMGELSKDMLEKSVQALKNQDIELANWVISESPALRELDDKIEEEALRLIALHQPMASDMRLVATILKMITYMTRIGRYGNDIAKIALELADQPHIAKMA
;
A
#
# COMPACT_ATOMS: atom_id res chain seq x y z
N MET A 1 -13.42 5.37 26.91
CA MET A 1 -12.09 5.36 26.28
C MET A 1 -11.48 6.73 26.43
N THR A 2 -10.16 6.87 26.51
CA THR A 2 -9.50 8.15 26.83
C THR A 2 -9.38 9.04 25.58
N GLU A 3 -9.37 10.36 25.76
CA GLU A 3 -9.14 11.35 24.69
C GLU A 3 -7.84 11.03 23.92
N LYS A 4 -6.78 10.69 24.66
CA LYS A 4 -5.49 10.27 24.11
C LYS A 4 -5.57 9.08 23.14
N PHE A 5 -6.36 8.05 23.46
CA PHE A 5 -6.53 6.91 22.53
C PHE A 5 -7.13 7.37 21.20
N HIS A 6 -8.14 8.24 21.24
CA HIS A 6 -8.80 8.69 20.01
C HIS A 6 -7.89 9.59 19.17
N GLU A 7 -7.02 10.38 19.79
CA GLU A 7 -5.96 11.13 19.10
C GLU A 7 -4.95 10.20 18.43
N GLU A 8 -4.41 9.21 19.14
CA GLU A 8 -3.46 8.24 18.60
C GLU A 8 -4.10 7.40 17.47
N LEU A 9 -5.36 6.99 17.64
CA LEU A 9 -6.11 6.28 16.60
C LEU A 9 -6.37 7.16 15.37
N ALA A 10 -6.58 8.47 15.55
CA ALA A 10 -6.71 9.39 14.43
C ALA A 10 -5.40 9.55 13.66
N LEU A 11 -4.25 9.52 14.34
CA LEU A 11 -2.93 9.49 13.70
C LEU A 11 -2.73 8.19 12.92
N LEU A 12 -3.07 7.05 13.51
CA LEU A 12 -2.99 5.75 12.84
C LEU A 12 -3.80 5.71 11.55
N LYS A 13 -5.03 6.27 11.56
CA LYS A 13 -5.87 6.37 10.36
C LYS A 13 -5.21 7.17 9.24
N LYS A 14 -4.50 8.26 9.56
CA LYS A 14 -3.77 9.05 8.55
C LYS A 14 -2.64 8.25 7.91
N GLU A 15 -1.96 7.41 8.67
CA GLU A 15 -0.92 6.53 8.11
C GLU A 15 -1.54 5.47 7.17
N VAL A 16 -2.71 4.93 7.54
CA VAL A 16 -3.48 4.00 6.67
C VAL A 16 -3.94 4.70 5.38
N GLU A 17 -4.40 5.95 5.46
CA GLU A 17 -4.78 6.74 4.28
C GLU A 17 -3.59 6.91 3.33
N LYS A 18 -2.41 7.29 3.85
CA LYS A 18 -1.17 7.38 3.06
C LYS A 18 -0.79 6.07 2.40
N MET A 19 -0.87 4.95 3.12
CA MET A 19 -0.59 3.62 2.57
C MET A 19 -1.60 3.24 1.46
N GLY A 20 -2.87 3.61 1.64
CA GLY A 20 -3.91 3.45 0.64
C GLY A 20 -3.62 4.23 -0.64
N GLU A 21 -3.23 5.50 -0.51
CA GLU A 21 -2.82 6.35 -1.64
C GLU A 21 -1.61 5.76 -2.36
N LEU A 22 -0.56 5.39 -1.64
CA LEU A 22 0.66 4.83 -2.23
C LEU A 22 0.38 3.51 -2.97
N SER A 23 -0.33 2.57 -2.35
CA SER A 23 -0.65 1.28 -2.98
C SER A 23 -1.50 1.44 -4.25
N LYS A 24 -2.48 2.36 -4.23
CA LYS A 24 -3.27 2.73 -5.40
C LYS A 24 -2.39 3.33 -6.49
N ASP A 25 -1.54 4.29 -6.14
CA ASP A 25 -0.65 4.99 -7.07
C ASP A 25 0.31 4.02 -7.75
N MET A 26 0.90 3.09 -7.00
CA MET A 26 1.76 2.03 -7.53
C MET A 26 1.02 1.18 -8.57
N LEU A 27 -0.22 0.79 -8.30
CA LEU A 27 -1.02 0.01 -9.26
C LEU A 27 -1.35 0.83 -10.51
N GLU A 28 -1.88 2.04 -10.36
CA GLU A 28 -2.26 2.89 -11.50
C GLU A 28 -1.05 3.19 -12.40
N LYS A 29 0.08 3.56 -11.80
CA LYS A 29 1.32 3.87 -12.53
C LYS A 29 1.93 2.64 -13.17
N SER A 30 1.84 1.46 -12.55
CA SER A 30 2.31 0.22 -13.18
C SER A 30 1.55 -0.12 -14.47
N VAL A 31 0.23 0.09 -14.47
CA VAL A 31 -0.62 -0.15 -15.65
C VAL A 31 -0.31 0.87 -16.75
N GLN A 32 -0.09 2.14 -16.37
CA GLN A 32 0.35 3.18 -17.31
C GLN A 32 1.71 2.86 -17.91
N ALA A 33 2.65 2.39 -17.08
CA ALA A 33 4.00 2.01 -17.52
C ALA A 33 3.95 0.88 -18.55
N LEU A 34 3.17 -0.17 -18.26
CA LEU A 34 2.95 -1.28 -19.18
C LEU A 34 2.31 -0.83 -20.50
N LYS A 35 1.27 0.01 -20.43
CA LYS A 35 0.54 0.48 -21.60
C LYS A 35 1.40 1.35 -22.52
N ASN A 36 2.29 2.16 -21.96
CA ASN A 36 3.06 3.13 -22.73
C ASN A 36 4.52 2.69 -22.98
N GLN A 37 4.91 1.50 -22.50
CA GLN A 37 6.30 1.04 -22.45
C GLN A 37 7.22 2.06 -21.74
N ASP A 38 6.71 2.68 -20.67
CA ASP A 38 7.41 3.71 -19.91
C ASP A 38 8.29 3.07 -18.83
N ILE A 39 9.58 2.97 -19.14
CA ILE A 39 10.61 2.38 -18.26
C ILE A 39 10.82 3.22 -16.99
N GLU A 40 10.74 4.54 -17.07
CA GLU A 40 10.97 5.41 -15.91
C GLU A 40 9.86 5.21 -14.87
N LEU A 41 8.60 5.18 -15.35
CA LEU A 41 7.45 4.96 -14.50
C LEU A 41 7.42 3.54 -13.88
N ALA A 42 7.83 2.52 -14.64
CA ALA A 42 7.98 1.17 -14.10
C ALA A 42 9.04 1.10 -12.99
N ASN A 43 10.20 1.74 -13.18
CA ASN A 43 11.25 1.79 -12.17
C ASN A 43 10.80 2.54 -10.91
N TRP A 44 10.04 3.63 -11.06
CA TRP A 44 9.45 4.33 -9.92
C TRP A 44 8.56 3.39 -9.08
N VAL A 45 7.66 2.62 -9.71
CA VAL A 45 6.79 1.68 -8.97
C VAL A 45 7.63 0.64 -8.21
N ILE A 46 8.72 0.17 -8.80
CA ILE A 46 9.61 -0.79 -8.15
C ILE A 46 10.32 -0.14 -6.95
N SER A 47 10.77 1.11 -7.08
CA SER A 47 11.46 1.84 -6.01
C SER A 47 10.56 2.22 -4.83
N GLU A 48 9.24 2.32 -5.02
CA GLU A 48 8.27 2.60 -3.94
C GLU A 48 7.91 1.37 -3.09
N SER A 49 8.24 0.16 -3.55
CA SER A 49 7.88 -1.07 -2.85
C SER A 49 8.44 -1.18 -1.42
N PRO A 50 9.66 -0.71 -1.10
CA PRO A 50 10.15 -0.61 0.27
C PRO A 50 9.35 0.37 1.13
N ALA A 51 8.98 1.55 0.59
CA ALA A 51 8.21 2.55 1.34
C ALA A 51 6.81 2.02 1.73
N LEU A 52 6.17 1.25 0.84
CA LEU A 52 4.90 0.59 1.18
C LEU A 52 5.06 -0.44 2.32
N ARG A 53 6.16 -1.19 2.35
CA ARG A 53 6.44 -2.15 3.44
C ARG A 53 6.72 -1.44 4.76
N GLU A 54 7.46 -0.34 4.73
CA GLU A 54 7.73 0.46 5.92
C GLU A 54 6.43 1.01 6.53
N LEU A 55 5.47 1.43 5.69
CA LEU A 55 4.14 1.82 6.15
C LEU A 55 3.36 0.66 6.76
N ASP A 56 3.40 -0.54 6.15
CA ASP A 56 2.76 -1.76 6.69
C ASP A 56 3.28 -2.07 8.09
N ASP A 57 4.60 -2.17 8.24
CA ASP A 57 5.27 -2.49 9.51
C ASP A 57 4.95 -1.43 10.59
N LYS A 58 5.03 -0.15 10.23
CA LYS A 58 4.73 0.97 11.14
C LYS A 58 3.29 0.97 11.62
N ILE A 59 2.34 0.73 10.71
CA ILE A 59 0.91 0.72 11.05
C ILE A 59 0.60 -0.51 11.92
N GLU A 60 1.18 -1.66 11.61
CA GLU A 60 1.02 -2.87 12.43
C GLU A 60 1.55 -2.65 13.84
N GLU A 61 2.76 -2.11 13.99
CA GLU A 61 3.36 -1.83 15.30
C GLU A 61 2.49 -0.87 16.13
N GLU A 62 2.03 0.22 15.53
CA GLU A 62 1.20 1.21 16.24
C GLU A 62 -0.18 0.64 16.60
N ALA A 63 -0.78 -0.16 15.72
CA ALA A 63 -2.04 -0.85 16.01
C ALA A 63 -1.91 -1.82 17.20
N LEU A 64 -0.83 -2.60 17.25
CA LEU A 64 -0.54 -3.51 18.36
C LEU A 64 -0.25 -2.74 19.65
N ARG A 65 0.48 -1.62 19.56
CA ARG A 65 0.72 -0.71 20.69
C ARG A 65 -0.59 -0.18 21.27
N LEU A 66 -1.53 0.27 20.43
CA LEU A 66 -2.84 0.75 20.87
C LEU A 66 -3.65 -0.34 21.58
N ILE A 67 -3.62 -1.57 21.06
CA ILE A 67 -4.27 -2.72 21.71
C ILE A 67 -3.67 -2.97 23.09
N ALA A 68 -2.34 -3.02 23.19
CA ALA A 68 -1.64 -3.31 24.43
C ALA A 68 -1.85 -2.24 25.49
N LEU A 69 -1.80 -0.96 25.11
CA LEU A 69 -1.85 0.16 26.05
C LEU A 69 -3.26 0.46 26.54
N HIS A 70 -4.27 0.37 25.66
CA HIS A 70 -5.62 0.87 25.95
C HIS A 70 -6.68 -0.22 26.07
N GLN A 71 -6.38 -1.46 25.68
CA GLN A 71 -7.31 -2.60 25.70
C GLN A 71 -8.70 -2.23 25.14
N PRO A 72 -8.78 -1.71 23.89
CA PRO A 72 -10.02 -1.23 23.33
C PRO A 72 -11.06 -2.35 23.27
N MET A 73 -12.34 -1.99 23.41
CA MET A 73 -13.44 -2.94 23.43
C MET A 73 -14.42 -2.68 22.28
N ALA A 74 -15.16 -3.72 21.90
CA ALA A 74 -16.27 -3.66 20.95
C ALA A 74 -15.93 -2.89 19.65
N SER A 75 -16.47 -1.69 19.46
CA SER A 75 -16.31 -0.89 18.24
C SER A 75 -14.87 -0.49 17.97
N ASP A 76 -14.14 -0.08 18.99
CA ASP A 76 -12.77 0.41 18.83
C ASP A 76 -11.82 -0.74 18.51
N MET A 77 -12.00 -1.90 19.15
CA MET A 77 -11.25 -3.10 18.81
C MET A 77 -11.53 -3.57 17.39
N ARG A 78 -12.81 -3.55 16.96
CA ARG A 78 -13.16 -3.90 15.57
C ARG A 78 -12.52 -2.95 14.57
N LEU A 79 -12.40 -1.66 14.90
CA LEU A 79 -11.75 -0.69 14.04
C LEU A 79 -10.25 -0.96 13.91
N VAL A 80 -9.54 -1.20 15.01
CA VAL A 80 -8.10 -1.56 14.96
C VAL A 80 -7.88 -2.89 14.21
N ALA A 81 -8.71 -3.90 14.44
CA ALA A 81 -8.65 -5.15 13.69
C ALA A 81 -8.92 -4.97 12.19
N THR A 82 -9.82 -4.03 11.84
CA THR A 82 -10.08 -3.69 10.43
C THR A 82 -8.86 -3.02 9.80
N ILE A 83 -8.19 -2.12 10.52
CA ILE A 83 -6.94 -1.50 10.07
C ILE A 83 -5.87 -2.55 9.74
N LEU A 84 -5.60 -3.48 10.66
CA LEU A 84 -4.64 -4.58 10.45
C LEU A 84 -4.98 -5.42 9.21
N LYS A 85 -6.27 -5.67 8.96
CA LYS A 85 -6.70 -6.40 7.77
C LYS A 85 -6.55 -5.58 6.49
N MET A 86 -6.81 -4.28 6.54
CA MET A 86 -6.72 -3.38 5.38
C MET A 86 -5.27 -3.24 4.90
N ILE A 87 -4.30 -3.06 5.81
CA ILE A 87 -2.89 -2.91 5.42
C ILE A 87 -2.36 -4.15 4.68
N THR A 88 -2.76 -5.36 5.11
CA THR A 88 -2.46 -6.60 4.38
C THR A 88 -2.96 -6.56 2.94
N TYR A 89 -4.16 -6.01 2.70
CA TYR A 89 -4.70 -5.88 1.34
C TYR A 89 -4.00 -4.78 0.54
N MET A 90 -3.64 -3.66 1.16
CA MET A 90 -2.87 -2.59 0.50
C MET A 90 -1.49 -3.08 0.07
N THR A 91 -0.81 -3.86 0.91
CA THR A 91 0.45 -4.53 0.57
C THR A 91 0.30 -5.48 -0.62
N ARG A 92 -0.82 -6.20 -0.72
CA ARG A 92 -1.12 -7.04 -1.90
C ARG A 92 -1.34 -6.21 -3.16
N ILE A 93 -2.07 -5.11 -3.08
CA ILE A 93 -2.29 -4.20 -4.21
C ILE A 93 -0.96 -3.65 -4.73
N GLY A 94 -0.10 -3.14 -3.84
CA GLY A 94 1.21 -2.63 -4.24
C GLY A 94 2.13 -3.70 -4.81
N ARG A 95 2.05 -4.96 -4.31
CA ARG A 95 2.75 -6.10 -4.92
C ARG A 95 2.28 -6.36 -6.35
N TYR A 96 0.98 -6.34 -6.62
CA TYR A 96 0.48 -6.47 -7.99
C TYR A 96 1.00 -5.35 -8.88
N GLY A 97 1.06 -4.12 -8.38
CA GLY A 97 1.71 -3.01 -9.09
C GLY A 97 3.19 -3.28 -9.40
N ASN A 98 3.95 -3.78 -8.43
CA ASN A 98 5.35 -4.15 -8.63
C ASN A 98 5.54 -5.26 -9.68
N ASP A 99 4.69 -6.29 -9.65
CA ASP A 99 4.74 -7.40 -10.61
C ASP A 99 4.41 -6.92 -12.03
N ILE A 100 3.40 -6.05 -12.19
CA ILE A 100 3.07 -5.42 -13.47
C ILE A 100 4.23 -4.54 -13.97
N ALA A 101 4.85 -3.77 -13.09
CA ALA A 101 5.98 -2.91 -13.45
C ALA A 101 7.20 -3.72 -13.94
N LYS A 102 7.49 -4.87 -13.32
CA LYS A 102 8.53 -5.78 -13.81
C LYS A 102 8.22 -6.31 -15.20
N ILE A 103 6.98 -6.73 -15.44
CA ILE A 103 6.52 -7.16 -16.77
C ILE A 103 6.66 -6.01 -17.78
N ALA A 104 6.34 -4.77 -17.40
CA ALA A 104 6.50 -3.60 -18.26
C ALA A 104 7.97 -3.39 -18.68
N LEU A 105 8.93 -3.58 -17.78
CA LEU A 105 10.36 -3.52 -18.09
C LEU A 105 10.79 -4.64 -19.03
N GLU A 106 10.36 -5.88 -18.79
CA GLU A 106 10.69 -7.03 -19.64
C GLU A 106 10.18 -6.88 -21.08
N LEU A 107 9.06 -6.18 -21.26
CA LEU A 107 8.42 -5.94 -22.56
C LEU A 107 8.83 -4.62 -23.22
N ALA A 108 9.61 -3.76 -22.57
CA ALA A 108 9.93 -2.44 -23.09
C ALA A 108 10.72 -2.49 -24.41
N ASP A 109 11.58 -3.49 -24.58
CA ASP A 109 12.37 -3.70 -25.80
C ASP A 109 11.66 -4.57 -26.85
N GLN A 110 10.43 -5.00 -26.57
CA GLN A 110 9.63 -5.81 -27.50
C GLN A 110 8.64 -4.94 -28.28
N PRO A 111 8.20 -5.37 -29.48
CA PRO A 111 7.08 -4.74 -30.15
C PRO A 111 5.88 -4.70 -29.21
N HIS A 112 5.26 -3.54 -29.06
CA HIS A 112 4.12 -3.38 -28.17
C HIS A 112 3.06 -4.45 -28.47
N ILE A 113 2.58 -5.15 -27.42
CA ILE A 113 1.58 -6.23 -27.53
C ILE A 113 0.37 -5.85 -28.40
N ALA A 114 -0.11 -4.61 -28.35
CA ALA A 114 -1.23 -4.15 -29.16
C ALA A 114 -0.94 -4.11 -30.68
N LYS A 115 0.33 -4.15 -31.08
CA LYS A 115 0.83 -4.17 -32.47
C LYS A 115 1.32 -5.56 -32.91
N MET A 116 1.15 -6.59 -32.07
CA MET A 116 1.56 -7.96 -32.38
C MET A 116 0.46 -8.77 -33.11
N ALA A 117 -0.66 -8.13 -33.48
CA ALA A 117 -1.78 -8.74 -34.21
C ALA A 117 -1.82 -8.27 -35.67
#